data_AF-A0A450RT77-F1
#
_entry.id   AF-A0A450RT77-F1
#
_cell.length_a   1.000
_cell.length_b   1.000
_cell.length_c   1.000
_cell.angle_alpha   90.00
_cell.angle_beta   90.00
_cell.angle_gamma   90.00
#
_symmetry.space_group_name_H-M   'P 1'
#
loop_
_entity.id
_entity.type
_entity.pdbx_description
1 polymer ?
#
loop_
_entity_poly.entity_id
_entity_poly.type
_entity_poly.pdbx_seq_one_letter_code
_entity_poly.pdbx_strand_id
1 'polypeptide(L)'
;QRVEICLRAQEGLAQLEPDPNKRIKYIDFILQYANLSESEQARYEAHLQQSSYKEEIMGPVQQAIENSLRQGVQQGVQQGREEGIQQGWEKGIQQGAHEKAVEMARTLVSKGVATDVISDASGLSEEEIRKLLVH
;
A
#
# COMPACT_ATOMS: atom_id res chain seq x y z
N GLN A 1 9.95 1.94 -30.73
CA GLN A 1 8.97 0.86 -30.96
C GLN A 1 7.77 0.94 -30.01
N ARG A 2 7.95 0.97 -28.67
CA ARG A 2 6.82 1.02 -27.71
C ARG A 2 5.90 2.22 -27.87
N VAL A 3 6.46 3.42 -28.04
CA VAL A 3 5.70 4.66 -28.30
C VAL A 3 4.76 4.53 -29.50
N GLU A 4 5.28 3.98 -30.60
CA GLU A 4 4.52 3.81 -31.85
C GLU A 4 3.44 2.74 -31.71
N ILE A 5 3.73 1.63 -31.01
CA ILE A 5 2.73 0.60 -30.71
C ILE A 5 1.61 1.16 -29.84
N CYS A 6 1.94 1.95 -28.80
CA CYS A 6 0.99 2.58 -27.91
C CYS A 6 0.03 3.50 -28.69
N LEU A 7 0.59 4.40 -29.51
CA LEU A 7 -0.20 5.32 -30.33
C LEU A 7 -1.09 4.57 -31.32
N ARG A 8 -0.54 3.60 -32.07
CA ARG A 8 -1.33 2.80 -33.02
C ARG A 8 -2.46 2.02 -32.36
N ALA A 9 -2.22 1.50 -31.16
CA ALA A 9 -3.25 0.79 -30.40
C ALA A 9 -4.40 1.72 -30.02
N GLN A 10 -4.12 2.96 -29.60
CA GLN A 10 -5.14 3.94 -29.27
C GLN A 10 -5.86 4.50 -30.50
N GLU A 11 -5.15 4.71 -31.61
CA GLU A 11 -5.76 5.09 -32.90
C GLU A 11 -6.72 4.00 -33.39
N GLY A 12 -6.30 2.74 -33.35
CA GLY A 12 -7.17 1.61 -33.67
C GLY A 12 -8.37 1.52 -32.73
N LEU A 13 -8.16 1.73 -31.43
CA LEU A 13 -9.24 1.73 -30.44
C LEU A 13 -10.25 2.87 -30.68
N ALA A 14 -9.79 4.07 -31.02
CA ALA A 14 -10.64 5.21 -31.35
C ALA A 14 -11.53 4.94 -32.57
N GLN A 15 -11.04 4.15 -33.52
CA GLN A 15 -11.80 3.74 -34.71
C GLN A 15 -12.80 2.61 -34.43
N LEU A 16 -12.39 1.61 -33.65
CA LEU A 16 -13.09 0.32 -33.59
C LEU A 16 -14.12 0.23 -32.46
N GLU A 17 -13.94 0.95 -31.36
CA GLU A 17 -14.82 0.87 -30.20
C GLU A 17 -15.61 2.18 -30.07
N PRO A 18 -16.93 2.24 -30.29
CA PRO A 18 -17.70 3.48 -30.13
C PRO A 18 -18.07 3.81 -28.68
N ASP A 19 -18.04 2.84 -27.75
CA ASP A 19 -18.44 3.06 -26.36
C ASP A 19 -17.34 3.78 -25.56
N PRO A 20 -17.59 5.00 -25.07
CA PRO A 20 -16.58 5.78 -24.35
C PRO A 20 -16.12 5.08 -23.06
N ASN A 21 -17.01 4.35 -22.37
CA ASN A 21 -16.64 3.66 -21.14
C ASN A 21 -15.72 2.47 -21.42
N LYS A 22 -15.93 1.77 -22.54
CA LYS A 22 -15.03 0.69 -22.96
C LYS A 22 -13.69 1.23 -23.43
N ARG A 23 -13.67 2.34 -24.19
CA ARG A 23 -12.42 3.02 -24.58
C ARG A 23 -11.55 3.33 -23.38
N ILE A 24 -12.10 3.97 -22.34
CA ILE A 24 -11.34 4.34 -21.15
C ILE A 24 -10.72 3.11 -20.48
N LYS A 25 -11.50 2.02 -20.35
CA LYS A 25 -11.00 0.75 -19.78
C LYS A 25 -9.85 0.16 -20.61
N TYR A 26 -9.98 0.13 -21.94
CA TYR A 26 -8.92 -0.41 -22.79
C TYR A 26 -7.70 0.50 -22.86
N ILE A 27 -7.88 1.82 -22.80
CA ILE A 27 -6.78 2.78 -22.72
C ILE A 27 -5.97 2.58 -21.45
N ASP A 28 -6.61 2.41 -20.30
CA ASP A 28 -5.93 2.11 -19.04
C ASP A 28 -5.00 0.89 -19.18
N PHE A 29 -5.50 -0.21 -19.76
CA PHE A 29 -4.68 -1.38 -20.07
C PHE A 29 -3.53 -1.06 -21.03
N ILE A 30 -3.80 -0.34 -22.13
CA ILE A 30 -2.76 0.04 -23.10
C ILE A 30 -1.64 0.83 -22.40
N LEU A 31 -1.98 1.83 -21.58
CA LEU A 31 -1.00 2.66 -20.88
C LEU A 31 -0.20 1.85 -19.85
N GLN A 32 -0.87 0.98 -19.08
CA GLN A 32 -0.24 0.14 -18.09
C GLN A 32 0.78 -0.82 -18.72
N TYR A 33 0.43 -1.50 -19.82
CA TYR A 33 1.34 -2.43 -20.50
C TYR A 33 2.38 -1.70 -21.37
N ALA A 34 2.03 -0.54 -21.93
CA ALA A 34 2.99 0.28 -22.65
C ALA A 34 4.13 0.72 -21.73
N ASN A 35 3.84 1.03 -20.45
CA ASN A 35 4.81 1.35 -19.38
C ASN A 35 5.93 2.30 -19.84
N LEU A 36 5.55 3.35 -20.58
CA LEU A 36 6.48 4.26 -21.22
C LEU A 36 7.29 5.03 -20.16
N SER A 37 8.60 5.15 -20.36
CA SER A 37 9.44 6.07 -19.57
C SER A 37 9.03 7.53 -19.81
N GLU A 38 9.47 8.47 -18.97
CA GLU A 38 9.22 9.91 -19.18
C GLU A 38 9.67 10.39 -20.58
N SER A 39 10.85 9.93 -21.03
CA SER A 39 11.36 10.24 -22.37
C SER A 39 10.57 9.58 -23.52
N GLU A 40 9.90 8.46 -23.25
CA GLU A 40 8.97 7.83 -24.19
C GLU A 40 7.60 8.52 -24.17
N GLN A 41 7.13 8.96 -23.00
CA GLN A 41 5.89 9.73 -22.85
C GLN A 41 5.98 11.06 -23.60
N ALA A 42 7.08 11.81 -23.46
CA ALA A 42 7.29 13.05 -24.21
C ALA A 42 7.28 12.82 -25.73
N ARG A 43 7.86 11.71 -26.20
CA ARG A 43 7.82 11.33 -27.63
C ARG A 43 6.43 10.90 -28.08
N TYR A 44 5.71 10.17 -27.23
CA TYR A 44 4.32 9.80 -27.46
C TYR A 44 3.43 11.03 -27.59
N GLU A 45 3.56 12.00 -26.69
CA GLU A 45 2.83 13.28 -26.75
C GLU A 45 3.14 14.04 -28.04
N ALA A 46 4.41 14.13 -28.42
CA ALA A 46 4.82 14.76 -29.67
C ALA A 46 4.19 14.10 -30.91
N HIS A 47 4.15 12.76 -30.95
CA HIS A 47 3.49 12.03 -32.04
C HIS A 47 1.97 12.18 -32.00
N LEU A 48 1.36 12.19 -30.82
CA LEU A 48 -0.07 12.38 -30.65
C LEU A 48 -0.53 13.74 -31.18
N GLN A 49 0.28 14.80 -31.02
CA GLN A 49 -0.01 16.11 -31.61
C GLN A 49 -0.12 16.08 -33.14
N GLN A 50 0.53 15.10 -33.80
CA GLN A 50 0.50 14.93 -35.25
C GLN A 50 -0.58 13.93 -35.72
N SER A 51 -1.22 13.21 -34.80
CA SER A 51 -2.24 12.20 -35.13
C SER A 51 -3.56 12.86 -35.50
N SER A 52 -4.22 12.31 -36.52
CA SER A 52 -5.59 12.71 -36.89
C SER A 52 -6.64 12.29 -35.86
N TYR A 53 -6.31 11.40 -34.92
CA TYR A 53 -7.19 10.91 -33.86
C TYR A 53 -6.97 11.59 -32.50
N LYS A 54 -6.22 12.70 -32.49
CA LYS A 54 -5.81 13.38 -31.27
C LYS A 54 -7.00 13.69 -30.35
N GLU A 55 -8.06 14.28 -30.89
CA GLU A 55 -9.21 14.72 -30.10
C GLU A 55 -9.98 13.53 -29.51
N GLU A 56 -10.05 12.43 -30.25
CA GLU A 56 -10.69 11.18 -29.83
C GLU A 56 -9.89 10.43 -28.75
N ILE A 57 -8.57 10.61 -28.72
CA ILE A 57 -7.66 9.93 -27.78
C ILE A 57 -7.47 10.75 -26.50
N MET A 58 -7.28 12.07 -26.60
CA MET A 58 -6.83 12.91 -25.48
C MET A 58 -7.77 12.86 -24.28
N GLY A 59 -9.07 13.06 -24.47
CA GLY A 59 -10.05 13.04 -23.38
C GLY A 59 -10.09 11.70 -22.63
N PRO A 60 -10.30 10.58 -23.33
CA PRO A 60 -10.28 9.25 -22.71
C PRO A 60 -8.94 8.89 -22.04
N VAL A 61 -7.79 9.30 -22.60
CA VAL A 61 -6.47 9.12 -21.96
C VAL A 61 -6.37 9.89 -20.67
N GLN A 62 -6.78 11.16 -20.65
CA GLN A 62 -6.77 11.98 -19.44
C GLN A 62 -7.65 11.37 -18.35
N GLN A 63 -8.85 10.91 -18.71
CA GLN A 63 -9.75 10.26 -17.77
C GLN A 63 -9.21 8.91 -17.26
N ALA A 64 -8.56 8.12 -18.13
CA ALA A 64 -7.90 6.89 -17.71
C ALA A 64 -6.81 7.20 -16.66
N ILE A 65 -5.91 8.15 -16.94
CA ILE A 65 -4.85 8.55 -16.01
C ILE A 65 -5.42 9.01 -14.66
N GLU A 66 -6.47 9.84 -14.67
CA GLU A 66 -7.11 10.30 -13.42
C GLU A 66 -7.71 9.13 -12.63
N ASN A 67 -8.39 8.20 -13.31
CA ASN A 67 -8.96 7.02 -12.67
C ASN A 67 -7.88 6.14 -12.04
N SER A 68 -6.80 5.85 -12.77
CA SER A 68 -5.71 5.00 -12.29
C SER A 68 -4.98 5.64 -11.12
N LEU A 69 -4.75 6.96 -11.16
CA LEU A 69 -4.18 7.71 -10.03
C LEU A 69 -5.08 7.64 -8.80
N ARG A 70 -6.38 7.89 -8.96
CA ARG A 70 -7.35 7.84 -7.87
C ARG A 70 -7.42 6.45 -7.25
N GLN A 71 -7.46 5.40 -8.07
CA GLN A 71 -7.44 4.01 -7.61
C GLN A 71 -6.15 3.68 -6.87
N GLY A 72 -4.99 4.07 -7.41
CA GLY A 72 -3.70 3.84 -6.77
C GLY A 72 -3.59 4.51 -5.40
N VAL A 73 -4.03 5.76 -5.29
CA VAL A 73 -4.08 6.48 -3.99
C VAL A 73 -5.02 5.78 -3.02
N GLN A 74 -6.22 5.40 -3.46
CA GLN A 74 -7.19 4.72 -2.61
C GLN A 74 -6.65 3.36 -2.11
N GLN A 75 -6.03 2.57 -2.98
CA GLN A 75 -5.41 1.30 -2.63
C GLN A 75 -4.27 1.50 -1.63
N GLY A 76 -3.38 2.46 -1.87
CA GLY A 76 -2.27 2.75 -0.96
C GLY A 76 -2.73 3.20 0.42
N VAL A 77 -3.76 4.06 0.49
CA VAL A 77 -4.35 4.47 1.78
C VAL A 77 -4.99 3.30 2.50
N GLN A 78 -5.73 2.44 1.78
CA GLN A 78 -6.37 1.28 2.38
C GLN A 78 -5.34 0.28 2.94
N GLN A 79 -4.32 -0.06 2.14
CA GLN A 79 -3.23 -0.94 2.56
C GLN A 79 -2.50 -0.38 3.77
N GLY A 80 -2.09 0.90 3.73
CA GLY A 80 -1.39 1.53 4.85
C GLY A 80 -2.22 1.57 6.13
N ARG A 81 -3.55 1.76 6.01
CA ARG A 81 -4.46 1.71 7.16
C ARG A 81 -4.58 0.29 7.73
N GLU A 82 -4.76 -0.72 6.88
CA GLU A 82 -4.86 -2.12 7.31
C GLU A 82 -3.58 -2.59 8.02
N GLU A 83 -2.42 -2.33 7.41
CA GLU A 83 -1.12 -2.64 8.00
C GLU A 83 -0.92 -1.91 9.33
N GLY A 84 -1.26 -0.62 9.39
CA GLY A 84 -1.16 0.19 10.60
C GLY A 84 -2.05 -0.33 11.74
N ILE A 85 -3.29 -0.73 11.44
CA ILE A 85 -4.20 -1.33 12.42
C ILE A 85 -3.66 -2.67 12.92
N GLN A 86 -3.19 -3.54 12.02
CA GLN A 86 -2.66 -4.85 12.39
C GLN A 86 -1.43 -4.73 13.30
N GLN A 87 -0.46 -3.90 12.91
CA GLN A 87 0.74 -3.65 13.72
C GLN A 87 0.41 -3.01 15.07
N GLY A 88 -0.54 -2.06 15.08
CA GLY A 88 -0.99 -1.42 16.31
C GLY A 88 -1.67 -2.40 17.26
N TRP A 89 -2.52 -3.28 16.72
CA TRP A 89 -3.21 -4.30 17.50
C TRP A 89 -2.26 -5.34 18.09
N GLU A 90 -1.32 -5.85 17.30
CA GLU A 90 -0.31 -6.81 17.77
C GLU A 90 0.59 -6.23 18.86
N LYS A 91 1.10 -5.00 18.65
CA LYS A 91 1.88 -4.29 19.67
C LYS A 91 1.07 -4.04 20.93
N GLY A 92 -0.21 -3.66 20.79
CA GLY A 92 -1.11 -3.45 21.92
C GLY A 92 -1.34 -4.71 22.75
N ILE A 93 -1.54 -5.86 22.11
CA ILE A 93 -1.69 -7.15 22.80
C ILE A 93 -0.40 -7.54 23.52
N GLN A 94 0.75 -7.45 22.85
CA GLN A 94 2.05 -7.80 23.46
C GLN A 94 2.36 -6.89 24.65
N GLN A 95 2.17 -5.58 24.49
CA GLN A 95 2.40 -4.60 25.56
C GLN A 95 1.47 -4.88 26.75
N GLY A 96 0.18 -5.08 26.51
CA GLY A 96 -0.78 -5.38 27.59
C GLY A 96 -0.49 -6.71 28.31
N ALA A 97 -0.08 -7.73 27.58
CA ALA A 97 0.34 -9.00 28.17
C ALA A 97 1.59 -8.84 29.05
N HIS A 98 2.57 -8.07 28.58
CA HIS A 98 3.79 -7.77 29.33
C HIS A 98 3.49 -6.92 30.58
N GLU A 99 2.68 -5.88 30.47
CA GLU A 99 2.27 -5.03 31.60
C GLU A 99 1.56 -5.84 32.69
N LYS A 100 0.66 -6.74 32.29
CA LYS A 100 -0.01 -7.66 33.23
C LYS A 100 0.97 -8.63 33.90
N ALA A 101 1.96 -9.15 33.15
CA ALA A 101 3.01 -10.00 33.71
C ALA A 101 3.84 -9.23 34.75
N VAL A 102 4.19 -7.98 34.48
CA VAL A 102 4.91 -7.09 35.40
C VAL A 102 4.10 -6.78 36.66
N GLU A 103 2.82 -6.47 36.53
CA GLU A 103 1.92 -6.21 37.67
C GLU A 103 1.82 -7.44 38.59
N MET A 104 1.64 -8.63 37.99
CA MET A 104 1.62 -9.89 38.71
C MET A 104 2.95 -10.14 39.43
N ALA A 105 4.07 -9.98 38.75
CA ALA A 105 5.40 -10.16 39.34
C ALA A 105 5.65 -9.22 40.52
N ARG A 106 5.27 -7.94 40.42
CA ARG A 106 5.33 -6.98 41.55
C ARG A 106 4.53 -7.47 42.76
N THR A 107 3.34 -8.01 42.52
CA THR A 107 2.47 -8.54 43.58
C THR A 107 3.06 -9.78 44.25
N LEU A 108 3.73 -10.64 43.49
CA LEU A 108 4.37 -11.84 44.04
C LEU A 108 5.66 -11.52 44.78
N VAL A 109 6.45 -10.58 44.26
CA VAL A 109 7.64 -10.03 44.92
C VAL A 109 7.28 -9.45 46.29
N SER A 110 6.22 -8.64 46.38
CA SER A 110 5.81 -8.04 47.66
C SER A 110 5.32 -9.06 48.69
N LYS A 111 4.92 -10.26 48.23
CA LYS A 111 4.55 -11.40 49.08
C LYS A 111 5.74 -12.30 49.46
N GLY A 112 6.95 -11.95 49.01
CA GLY A 112 8.17 -12.72 49.31
C GLY A 112 8.26 -14.04 48.55
N VAL A 113 7.58 -14.17 47.40
CA VAL A 113 7.69 -15.36 46.54
C VAL A 113 9.08 -15.39 45.89
N ALA A 114 9.66 -16.58 45.75
CA ALA A 114 10.99 -16.77 45.19
C ALA A 114 11.05 -16.36 43.70
N THR A 115 12.16 -15.77 43.28
CA THR A 115 12.32 -15.16 41.94
C THR A 115 12.19 -16.17 40.80
N ASP A 116 12.69 -17.39 40.98
CA ASP A 116 12.56 -18.50 40.03
C ASP A 116 11.08 -18.86 39.81
N VAL A 117 10.31 -18.98 40.90
CA VAL A 117 8.86 -19.27 40.84
C VAL A 117 8.09 -18.13 40.16
N ILE A 118 8.47 -16.87 40.38
CA ILE A 118 7.86 -15.71 39.72
C ILE A 118 8.18 -15.71 38.22
N SER A 119 9.43 -16.05 37.85
CA SER A 119 9.86 -16.14 36.45
C SER A 119 9.03 -17.17 35.69
N ASP A 120 8.91 -18.37 36.25
CA ASP A 120 8.10 -19.45 35.66
C ASP A 120 6.61 -19.08 35.53
N ALA A 121 6.05 -18.40 36.54
CA ALA A 121 4.62 -18.05 36.55
C ALA A 121 4.25 -16.85 35.67
N SER A 122 5.15 -15.85 35.55
CA SER A 122 4.89 -14.61 34.81
C SER A 122 5.44 -14.59 33.39
N GLY A 123 6.38 -15.48 33.07
CA GLY A 123 7.10 -15.47 31.80
C GLY A 123 8.10 -14.33 31.66
N LEU A 124 8.33 -13.54 32.72
CA LEU A 124 9.40 -12.54 32.77
C LEU A 124 10.73 -13.22 33.09
N SER A 125 11.81 -12.68 32.55
CA SER A 125 13.15 -13.09 32.94
C SER A 125 13.44 -12.71 34.40
N GLU A 126 14.30 -13.47 35.06
CA GLU A 126 14.75 -13.10 36.40
C GLU A 126 15.44 -11.72 36.43
N GLU A 127 16.06 -11.28 35.32
CA GLU A 127 16.65 -9.94 35.24
C GLU A 127 15.58 -8.86 35.30
N GLU A 128 14.49 -9.02 34.55
CA GLU A 128 13.33 -8.12 34.63
C GLU A 128 12.75 -8.11 36.04
N ILE A 129 12.61 -9.27 36.68
CA ILE A 129 12.11 -9.37 38.06
C ILE A 129 13.06 -8.70 39.05
N ARG A 130 14.38 -8.88 38.91
CA ARG A 130 15.39 -8.19 39.73
C ARG A 130 15.30 -6.68 39.60
N LYS A 131 15.01 -6.14 38.41
CA LYS A 131 14.78 -4.70 38.21
C LYS A 131 13.54 -4.19 38.97
N LEU A 132 12.56 -5.05 39.28
CA LEU A 132 11.39 -4.69 40.09
C LEU A 132 11.70 -4.63 41.59
N LEU A 133 12.79 -5.25 42.05
CA LEU A 133 13.23 -5.29 43.45
C LEU A 133 14.07 -4.07 43.86
N VAL A 134 14.65 -3.36 42.89
CA VAL A 134 15.52 -2.21 43.14
C VAL A 134 14.68 -0.93 43.16
N HIS A 135 14.57 -0.30 44.33
CA HIS A 135 14.08 1.07 44.52
C HIS A 135 15.24 2.04 44.72
#